data_AF-A0A9E5P525-F1
#
_entry.id   AF-A0A9E5P525-F1
#
_cell.length_a   1.000
_cell.length_b   1.000
_cell.length_c   1.000
_cell.angle_alpha   90.00
_cell.angle_beta   90.00
_cell.angle_gamma   90.00
#
_symmetry.space_group_name_H-M   'P 1'
#
loop_
_entity.id
_entity.type
_entity.pdbx_description
1 polymer ?
#
loop_
_entity_poly.entity_id
_entity_poly.type
_entity_poly.pdbx_seq_one_letter_code
_entity_poly.pdbx_strand_id
1 'polypeptide(L)'
;RRRKATQASNTKAVVAYCRVSSNQQAEEGISLDAQRNAIESYCTMRGLRLVEVVTDPGISGGKPLACREGGKRVLALLRAGEVGGVVSMKLDRLFR
;
A
#
# COMPACT_ATOMS: atom_id res chain seq x y z
N ARG A 1 -11.16 -26.50 2.07
CA ARG A 1 -11.54 -25.26 1.34
C ARG A 1 -12.15 -24.26 2.34
N ARG A 2 -11.35 -23.39 2.97
CA ARG A 2 -11.87 -22.38 3.93
C ARG A 2 -12.27 -21.12 3.17
N ARG A 3 -13.57 -20.97 2.90
CA ARG A 3 -14.18 -19.69 2.54
C ARG A 3 -14.32 -18.87 3.83
N LYS A 4 -13.55 -17.80 4.01
CA LYS A 4 -13.87 -16.75 4.99
C LYS A 4 -14.70 -15.68 4.28
N ALA A 5 -16.02 -15.84 4.34
CA ALA A 5 -16.95 -14.72 4.21
C ALA A 5 -17.09 -14.02 5.58
N THR A 6 -17.78 -12.88 5.60
CA THR A 6 -18.15 -12.01 6.75
C THR A 6 -17.03 -11.05 7.21
N GLN A 7 -17.14 -9.72 7.11
CA GLN A 7 -18.28 -8.83 7.39
C GLN A 7 -18.37 -7.64 6.42
N ALA A 8 -19.58 -7.36 5.93
CA ALA A 8 -19.97 -6.11 5.32
C ALA A 8 -20.33 -5.09 6.43
N SER A 9 -19.33 -4.62 7.18
CA SER A 9 -19.41 -3.27 7.76
C SER A 9 -19.04 -2.27 6.67
N ASN A 10 -19.30 -0.97 6.87
CA ASN A 10 -18.93 0.11 5.97
C ASN A 10 -17.39 0.33 5.95
N THR A 11 -16.66 -0.77 5.74
CA THR A 11 -15.21 -0.93 5.86
C THR A 11 -14.61 -0.25 4.66
N LYS A 12 -14.02 0.93 4.86
CA LYS A 12 -13.38 1.66 3.76
C LYS A 12 -12.34 0.76 3.10
N ALA A 13 -12.55 0.47 1.82
CA ALA A 13 -11.61 -0.25 0.99
C ALA A 13 -10.38 0.63 0.78
N VAL A 14 -9.20 0.09 1.03
CA VAL A 14 -7.93 0.81 0.91
C VAL A 14 -6.92 -0.01 0.13
N VAL A 15 -6.04 0.69 -0.58
CA VAL A 15 -4.85 0.09 -1.21
C VAL A 15 -3.61 0.50 -0.41
N ALA A 16 -2.71 -0.44 -0.18
CA ALA A 16 -1.43 -0.14 0.43
C ALA A 16 -0.37 0.15 -0.64
N TYR A 17 0.45 1.18 -0.41
CA TYR A 17 1.58 1.51 -1.25
C TYR A 17 2.90 1.43 -0.48
N CYS A 18 3.79 0.57 -0.96
CA CYS A 18 5.12 0.37 -0.43
C CYS A 18 6.17 0.70 -1.51
N ARG A 19 7.23 1.41 -1.11
CA ARG A 19 8.36 1.71 -1.99
C ARG A 19 9.64 1.18 -1.35
N VAL A 20 10.41 0.41 -2.11
CA VAL A 20 11.75 -0.02 -1.71
C VAL A 20 12.73 0.37 -2.81
N SER A 21 13.57 1.37 -2.58
CA SER A 21 14.78 1.54 -3.38
C SER A 21 15.89 0.65 -2.80
N SER A 22 16.80 0.15 -3.63
CA SER A 22 17.91 -0.71 -3.19
C SER A 22 18.71 -0.08 -2.04
N ASN A 23 18.91 1.25 -2.07
CA ASN A 23 19.54 1.99 -0.97
C ASN A 23 18.69 2.05 0.31
N GLN A 24 17.36 2.02 0.20
CA GLN A 24 16.47 2.08 1.38
C GLN A 24 16.30 0.74 2.07
N GLN A 25 16.46 -0.39 1.36
CA GLN A 25 16.58 -1.68 2.03
C GLN A 25 17.84 -1.71 2.92
N ALA A 26 18.93 -1.05 2.49
CA ALA A 26 20.15 -0.92 3.28
C ALA A 26 20.00 0.08 4.45
N GLU A 27 19.28 1.19 4.26
CA GLU A 27 19.11 2.21 5.31
C GLU A 27 18.03 1.88 6.36
N GLU A 28 16.88 1.33 5.97
CA GLU A 28 15.79 1.08 6.92
C GLU A 28 15.85 -0.30 7.57
N GLY A 29 16.55 -1.29 6.97
CA GLY A 29 16.72 -2.62 7.56
C GLY A 29 15.42 -3.42 7.80
N ILE A 30 14.26 -2.89 7.40
CA ILE A 30 12.95 -3.52 7.58
C ILE A 30 12.60 -4.30 6.31
N SER A 31 12.37 -5.61 6.45
CA SER A 31 11.95 -6.47 5.33
C SER A 31 10.60 -6.03 4.75
N LEU A 32 10.38 -6.31 3.47
CA LEU A 32 9.09 -6.09 2.81
C LEU A 32 7.93 -6.76 3.55
N ASP A 33 8.17 -7.95 4.11
CA ASP A 33 7.20 -8.68 4.92
C ASP A 33 6.86 -7.96 6.21
N ALA A 34 7.83 -7.35 6.89
CA ALA A 34 7.57 -6.56 8.08
C ALA A 34 6.74 -5.30 7.76
N GLN A 35 7.01 -4.63 6.63
CA GLN A 35 6.18 -3.50 6.17
C GLN A 35 4.75 -3.95 5.87
N ARG A 36 4.60 -5.08 5.17
CA ARG A 36 3.30 -5.66 4.85
C ARG A 36 2.52 -5.99 6.12
N ASN A 37 3.13 -6.70 7.07
CA ASN A 37 2.50 -7.09 8.33
C ASN A 37 2.06 -5.87 9.14
N ALA A 38 2.86 -4.81 9.17
CA ALA A 38 2.52 -3.58 9.87
C ALA A 38 1.32 -2.87 9.21
N ILE A 39 1.25 -2.84 7.87
CA ILE A 39 0.11 -2.28 7.15
C ILE A 39 -1.16 -3.12 7.33
N GLU A 40 -1.05 -4.44 7.27
CA GLU A 40 -2.18 -5.36 7.51
C GLU A 40 -2.71 -5.20 8.94
N SER A 41 -1.82 -5.07 9.92
CA SER A 41 -2.16 -4.80 11.32
C SER A 41 -2.86 -3.46 11.49
N TYR A 42 -2.36 -2.40 10.83
CA TYR A 42 -2.99 -1.09 10.82
C TYR A 42 -4.39 -1.13 10.20
N CYS A 43 -4.54 -1.80 9.06
CA CYS A 43 -5.84 -1.95 8.40
C CYS A 43 -6.83 -2.69 9.30
N THR A 44 -6.38 -3.78 9.94
CA THR A 44 -7.21 -4.56 10.87
C THR A 44 -7.64 -3.71 12.07
N MET A 45 -6.71 -3.00 12.70
CA MET A 45 -6.97 -2.12 13.85
C MET A 45 -7.96 -1.00 13.52
N ARG A 46 -7.88 -0.46 12.30
CA ARG A 46 -8.71 0.68 11.85
C ARG A 46 -10.02 0.25 11.19
N GLY A 47 -10.29 -1.05 11.10
CA GLY A 47 -11.46 -1.56 10.37
C GLY A 47 -11.44 -1.13 8.89
N LEU A 48 -10.26 -1.21 8.25
CA LEU A 48 -10.06 -0.94 6.82
C LEU A 48 -9.94 -2.25 6.06
N ARG A 49 -10.50 -2.31 4.85
CA ARG A 49 -10.40 -3.48 3.98
C ARG A 49 -9.21 -3.28 3.05
N LEU A 50 -8.10 -3.93 3.34
CA LEU A 50 -6.95 -3.94 2.44
C LEU A 50 -7.28 -4.73 1.17
N VAL A 51 -7.35 -4.05 0.03
CA VAL A 51 -7.67 -4.65 -1.27
C VAL A 51 -6.43 -5.21 -1.94
N GLU A 52 -5.35 -4.43 -1.96
CA GLU A 52 -4.11 -4.79 -2.64
C GLU A 52 -2.93 -4.10 -1.93
N VAL A 53 -1.77 -4.76 -1.93
CA VAL A 53 -0.49 -4.17 -1.53
C VAL A 53 0.34 -4.00 -2.77
N VAL A 54 0.56 -2.75 -3.16
CA VAL A 54 1.32 -2.38 -4.35
C VAL A 54 2.73 -2.00 -3.94
N THR A 55 3.72 -2.63 -4.56
CA THR A 55 5.15 -2.42 -4.28
C THR A 55 5.88 -1.90 -5.52
N ASP A 56 6.64 -0.82 -5.36
CA ASP A 56 7.58 -0.33 -6.39
C ASP A 56 9.04 -0.61 -5.95
N PRO A 57 9.68 -1.68 -6.47
CA PRO A 57 11.08 -1.96 -6.23
C PRO A 57 12.00 -1.09 -7.09
N GLY A 58 13.11 -0.62 -6.53
CA GLY A 58 14.19 0.08 -7.24
C GLY A 58 13.87 1.52 -7.68
N ILE A 59 12.72 2.10 -7.30
CA ILE A 59 12.34 3.44 -7.74
C ILE A 59 12.83 4.53 -6.77
N SER A 60 13.61 5.47 -7.31
CA SER A 60 14.01 6.70 -6.60
C SER A 60 12.79 7.58 -6.28
N GLY A 61 12.78 8.13 -5.07
CA GLY A 61 11.68 8.95 -4.54
C GLY A 61 11.35 10.20 -5.38
N GLY A 62 12.27 10.67 -6.23
CA GLY A 62 12.05 11.85 -7.08
C GLY A 62 11.22 11.64 -8.34
N LYS A 63 10.78 10.40 -8.65
CA LYS A 63 9.81 10.18 -9.74
C LYS A 63 8.39 10.43 -9.22
N PRO A 64 7.56 11.24 -9.90
CA PRO A 64 6.15 11.42 -9.52
C PRO A 64 5.42 10.09 -9.41
N LEU A 65 4.51 9.96 -8.45
CA LEU A 65 3.72 8.73 -8.23
C LEU A 65 3.02 8.25 -9.52
N ALA A 66 2.47 9.18 -10.31
CA ALA A 66 1.80 8.87 -11.58
C ALA A 66 2.73 8.26 -12.65
N CYS A 67 4.05 8.45 -12.53
CA CYS A 67 5.04 7.90 -13.45
C CYS A 67 5.58 6.54 -13.01
N ARG A 68 5.18 6.05 -11.83
CA ARG A 68 5.60 4.74 -11.28
C ARG A 68 4.55 3.70 -11.61
N GLU A 69 4.95 2.47 -11.93
CA GLU A 69 4.01 1.39 -12.25
C GLU A 69 3.08 1.09 -11.07
N GLY A 70 3.61 1.03 -9.85
CA GLY A 70 2.80 0.88 -8.64
C GLY A 70 1.89 2.09 -8.37
N GLY A 71 2.38 3.30 -8.60
CA GLY A 71 1.55 4.50 -8.45
C GLY A 71 0.40 4.57 -9.46
N LYS A 72 0.61 4.14 -10.72
CA LYS A 72 -0.46 4.01 -11.72
C LYS A 72 -1.52 3.00 -11.28
N ARG A 73 -1.12 1.86 -10.69
CA ARG A 73 -2.04 0.85 -10.17
C ARG A 73 -2.91 1.42 -9.04
N VAL A 74 -2.31 2.13 -8.10
CA VAL A 74 -3.03 2.82 -7.01
C VAL A 74 -4.04 3.82 -7.57
N LEU A 75 -3.62 4.65 -8.54
CA LEU A 75 -4.50 5.61 -9.20
C LEU A 75 -5.64 4.94 -9.98
N ALA A 76 -5.38 3.81 -10.63
CA ALA A 76 -6.40 3.05 -11.35
C ALA A 76 -7.48 2.53 -10.39
N LEU A 77 -7.08 1.95 -9.25
CA LEU A 77 -8.01 1.46 -8.22
C LEU A 77 -8.86 2.59 -7.62
N LEU A 78 -8.25 3.76 -7.38
CA LEU A 78 -8.96 4.95 -6.91
C LEU A 78 -9.96 5.45 -7.95
N ARG A 79 -9.56 5.53 -9.23
CA ARG A 79 -10.43 5.98 -10.33
C ARG A 79 -11.57 5.01 -10.61
N ALA A 80 -11.35 3.72 -10.43
CA ALA A 80 -12.39 2.69 -10.56
C ALA A 80 -13.39 2.70 -9.38
N GLY A 81 -13.10 3.44 -8.31
CA GLY A 81 -13.93 3.44 -7.09
C GLY A 81 -13.83 2.15 -6.27
N GLU A 82 -12.86 1.27 -6.60
CA GLU A 82 -12.64 0.01 -5.87
C GLU A 82 -12.03 0.24 -4.48
N VAL A 83 -11.31 1.35 -4.30
CA VAL A 83 -10.75 1.80 -3.03
C VAL A 83 -11.07 3.26 -2.78
N GLY A 84 -11.37 3.60 -1.52
CA GLY A 84 -11.64 4.96 -1.06
C GLY A 84 -10.45 5.64 -0.37
N GLY A 85 -9.28 4.99 -0.35
CA GLY A 85 -8.09 5.55 0.29
C GLY A 85 -6.81 4.76 0.02
N VAL A 86 -5.68 5.40 0.32
CA VAL A 86 -4.34 4.84 0.20
C VAL A 86 -3.68 4.82 1.57
N VAL A 87 -3.04 3.71 1.92
CA VAL A 87 -2.25 3.54 3.14
C VAL A 87 -0.78 3.39 2.75
N SER A 88 0.12 4.08 3.45
CA SER A 88 1.57 3.91 3.27
C SER A 88 2.26 3.98 4.64
N MET A 89 3.44 3.38 4.77
CA MET A 89 4.19 3.42 6.04
C MET A 89 4.69 4.84 6.38
N LYS A 90 5.02 5.65 5.37
CA LYS A 90 5.51 7.03 5.54
C LYS A 90 4.99 7.89 4.38
N LEU A 91 4.41 9.06 4.68
CA LEU A 91 3.87 9.99 3.70
C LEU A 91 4.93 10.52 2.71
N ASP A 92 6.18 10.64 3.15
CA ASP A 92 7.33 11.02 2.29
C ASP A 92 7.55 10.03 1.12
N ARG A 93 6.98 8.82 1.18
CA ARG A 93 7.06 7.83 0.10
C ARG A 93 6.08 8.11 -1.05
N LEU A 94 5.05 8.93 -0.81
CA LEU A 94 4.03 9.31 -1.79
C LEU A 94 4.35 10.65 -2.50
N PHE A 95 4.96 11.61 -1.80
CA PHE A 95 5.06 13.01 -2.26
C PHE A 95 6.48 13.61 -2.09
N ARG A 96 7.49 13.03 -2.72
CA ARG A 96 8.83 13.61 -2.78
C ARG A 96 9.20 14.00 -4.20
#